data_AF-A0A960Z0A6-F1
#
_entry.id   AF-A0A960Z0A6-F1
#
_cell.length_a   1.000
_cell.length_b   1.000
_cell.length_c   1.000
_cell.angle_alpha   90.00
_cell.angle_beta   90.00
_cell.angle_gamma   90.00
#
_symmetry.space_group_name_H-M   'P 1'
#
loop_
_entity.id
_entity.type
_entity.pdbx_description
1 polymer ?
#
loop_
_entity_poly.entity_id
_entity_poly.type
_entity_poly.pdbx_seq_one_letter_code
_entity_poly.pdbx_strand_id
1 'polypeptide(L)'
;YLMFLYEKLFYLPDEYIGSLVPIYKTYEYLLEKRKIIFGIFGVGFSTIILIFSIKNIMTPISNLSVGITWLGLSLLYLESKRYLKSKNTEISIFFRYSGYLLIITFFIRHIFVDLQSNAYLGIIPVRFLIEFLALGVVLYWYFYEEQPERQNKFSFSFHESLLEISLVIGLFLIDSILPANWKITAWSIIGFVLYYLGIKYVRLSRMLLYSIFIHIGLMIYIGFILSSTDSSQVLWMNKNWFSGIVTIILQTYYVFLIYKNSSEVRKSLLKGNIGFKKVTHKFLVKKDWFLFYPYFFGILFFLFWSFDNAILTLLWTILGFGIFILSIVLKKNHFRYSSFLLIISCIIRLIFHDMSSSETIIKAIVFLGVGAILVGMNMIYNRYKDRF
;
A
#
# COMPACT_ATOMS: atom_id res chain seq x y z
N TYR A 1 6.48 6.30 -55.73
CA TYR A 1 6.25 7.76 -55.79
C TYR A 1 7.31 8.56 -55.03
N LEU A 2 7.64 8.23 -53.77
CA LEU A 2 8.68 8.95 -52.99
C LEU A 2 10.12 8.72 -53.47
N MET A 3 10.47 7.52 -53.93
CA MET A 3 11.78 7.22 -54.53
C MET A 3 12.00 7.99 -55.85
N PHE A 4 10.92 8.31 -56.57
CA PHE A 4 10.92 9.11 -57.80
C PHE A 4 11.12 10.62 -57.54
N LEU A 5 10.77 11.09 -56.34
CA LEU A 5 11.06 12.46 -55.87
C LEU A 5 12.52 12.60 -55.41
N TYR A 6 13.12 11.52 -54.89
CA TYR A 6 14.50 11.49 -54.42
C TYR A 6 15.52 11.70 -55.54
N GLU A 7 15.29 11.08 -56.71
CA GLU A 7 16.14 11.25 -57.90
C GLU A 7 16.09 12.67 -58.49
N LYS A 8 14.95 13.37 -58.35
CA LYS A 8 14.80 14.75 -58.85
C LYS A 8 15.38 15.81 -57.91
N LEU A 9 15.51 15.52 -56.62
CA LEU A 9 16.06 16.46 -55.63
C LEU A 9 17.58 16.63 -55.75
N PHE A 10 18.29 15.65 -56.33
CA PHE A 10 19.75 15.70 -56.53
C PHE A 10 20.21 16.64 -57.66
N TYR A 11 19.27 17.16 -58.47
CA TYR A 11 19.55 18.05 -59.60
C TYR A 11 19.25 19.54 -59.32
N LEU A 12 18.91 19.90 -58.08
CA LEU A 12 18.65 21.29 -57.71
C LEU A 12 19.96 22.00 -57.31
N PRO A 13 20.20 23.25 -57.77
CA PRO A 13 21.40 24.01 -57.44
C PRO A 13 21.51 24.30 -55.93
N ASP A 14 22.76 24.35 -55.43
CA ASP A 14 23.12 24.37 -53.99
C ASP A 14 22.43 25.47 -53.15
N GLU A 15 22.01 26.58 -53.76
CA GLU A 15 21.32 27.68 -53.09
C GLU A 15 19.92 27.31 -52.55
N TYR A 16 19.28 26.25 -53.06
CA TYR A 16 17.97 25.79 -52.58
C TYR A 16 18.05 24.64 -51.55
N ILE A 17 19.23 24.05 -51.36
CA ILE A 17 19.41 22.90 -50.47
C ILE A 17 19.35 23.36 -48.99
N GLY A 18 19.87 24.55 -48.67
CA GLY A 18 19.90 25.10 -47.31
C GLY A 18 18.51 25.38 -46.69
N SER A 19 17.51 25.71 -47.51
CA SER A 19 16.14 26.02 -47.04
C SER A 19 15.24 24.79 -46.86
N LEU A 20 15.61 23.65 -47.45
CA LEU A 20 14.87 22.39 -47.37
C LEU A 20 15.33 21.47 -46.23
N VAL A 21 16.55 21.66 -45.71
CA VAL A 21 17.09 20.89 -44.56
C VAL A 21 16.21 20.95 -43.30
N PRO A 22 15.64 22.11 -42.89
CA PRO A 22 14.75 22.17 -41.72
C PRO A 22 13.44 21.41 -41.96
N ILE A 23 12.89 21.47 -43.17
CA ILE A 23 11.65 20.79 -43.55
C ILE A 23 11.88 19.28 -43.60
N TYR A 24 13.01 18.84 -44.15
CA TYR A 24 13.42 17.44 -44.16
C TYR A 24 13.58 16.88 -42.74
N LYS A 25 14.32 17.56 -41.86
CA LYS A 25 14.46 17.15 -40.44
C LYS A 25 13.12 17.12 -39.71
N THR A 26 12.22 18.05 -40.00
CA THR A 26 10.88 18.08 -39.40
C THR A 26 10.02 16.92 -39.93
N TYR A 27 10.15 16.57 -41.20
CA TYR A 27 9.42 15.46 -41.84
C TYR A 27 9.95 14.09 -41.40
N GLU A 28 11.27 13.95 -41.26
CA GLU A 28 11.93 12.76 -40.71
C GLU A 28 11.52 12.55 -39.25
N TYR A 29 11.52 13.61 -38.44
CA TYR A 29 11.01 13.58 -37.06
C TYR A 29 9.53 13.20 -36.98
N LEU A 30 8.69 13.68 -37.91
CA LEU A 30 7.27 13.32 -37.99
C LEU A 30 7.05 11.88 -38.46
N LEU A 31 7.88 11.38 -39.38
CA LEU A 31 7.86 9.99 -39.86
C LEU A 31 8.34 9.02 -38.78
N GLU A 32 9.37 9.38 -38.03
CA GLU A 32 9.88 8.60 -36.90
C GLU A 32 8.83 8.51 -35.79
N LYS A 33 8.18 9.63 -35.45
CA LYS A 33 7.00 9.64 -34.56
C LYS A 33 5.85 8.80 -35.10
N ARG A 34 5.54 8.85 -36.40
CA ARG A 34 4.45 8.06 -36.99
C ARG A 34 4.78 6.57 -37.01
N LYS A 35 6.02 6.15 -37.29
CA LYS A 35 6.45 4.74 -37.18
C LYS A 35 6.31 4.19 -35.76
N ILE A 36 6.68 4.99 -34.76
CA ILE A 36 6.50 4.63 -33.35
C ILE A 36 5.00 4.49 -33.01
N ILE A 37 4.15 5.39 -33.48
CA ILE A 37 2.70 5.33 -33.25
C ILE A 37 2.08 4.11 -33.94
N PHE A 38 2.34 3.89 -35.23
CA PHE A 38 1.83 2.73 -35.97
C PHE A 38 2.37 1.41 -35.43
N GLY A 39 3.64 1.39 -34.98
CA GLY A 39 4.23 0.28 -34.24
C GLY A 39 3.44 0.00 -32.97
N ILE A 40 3.29 0.97 -32.06
CA ILE A 40 2.56 0.80 -30.79
C ILE A 40 1.10 0.35 -31.01
N PHE A 41 0.41 0.89 -32.02
CA PHE A 41 -0.98 0.48 -32.34
C PHE A 41 -1.05 -0.94 -32.94
N GLY A 42 -0.17 -1.31 -33.86
CA GLY A 42 -0.11 -2.68 -34.39
C GLY A 42 0.31 -3.72 -33.33
N VAL A 43 1.15 -3.28 -32.39
CA VAL A 43 1.60 -4.05 -31.23
C VAL A 43 0.45 -4.30 -30.24
N GLY A 44 -0.28 -3.25 -29.88
CA GLY A 44 -1.47 -3.40 -29.04
C GLY A 44 -2.51 -4.30 -29.71
N PHE A 45 -2.73 -4.12 -31.01
CA PHE A 45 -3.72 -4.91 -31.75
C PHE A 45 -3.34 -6.40 -31.84
N SER A 46 -2.10 -6.73 -32.18
CA SER A 46 -1.64 -8.13 -32.26
C SER A 46 -1.67 -8.83 -30.91
N THR A 47 -1.30 -8.15 -29.82
CA THR A 47 -1.40 -8.70 -28.47
C THR A 47 -2.83 -8.88 -28.01
N ILE A 48 -3.73 -7.95 -28.34
CA ILE A 48 -5.16 -8.08 -28.04
C ILE A 48 -5.77 -9.26 -28.80
N ILE A 49 -5.43 -9.45 -30.08
CA ILE A 49 -5.87 -10.62 -30.85
C ILE A 49 -5.38 -11.89 -30.16
N LEU A 50 -4.09 -11.95 -29.80
CA LEU A 50 -3.51 -13.11 -29.13
C LEU A 50 -4.21 -13.41 -27.79
N ILE A 51 -4.54 -12.37 -27.00
CA ILE A 51 -5.30 -12.50 -25.75
C ILE A 51 -6.69 -13.10 -26.00
N PHE A 52 -7.40 -12.62 -27.03
CA PHE A 52 -8.73 -13.11 -27.39
C PHE A 52 -8.67 -14.55 -27.93
N SER A 53 -7.69 -14.86 -28.77
CA SER A 53 -7.46 -16.22 -29.28
C SER A 53 -7.16 -17.20 -28.14
N ILE A 54 -6.28 -16.83 -27.21
CA ILE A 54 -5.97 -17.68 -26.05
C ILE A 54 -7.21 -17.87 -25.19
N LYS A 55 -7.99 -16.82 -24.95
CA LYS A 55 -9.24 -16.94 -24.21
C LYS A 55 -10.13 -17.98 -24.86
N ASN A 56 -10.43 -17.86 -26.16
CA ASN A 56 -11.35 -18.78 -26.85
C ASN A 56 -10.84 -20.22 -26.89
N ILE A 57 -9.52 -20.43 -27.05
CA ILE A 57 -8.91 -21.76 -27.10
C ILE A 57 -8.88 -22.41 -25.72
N MET A 58 -8.54 -21.64 -24.68
CA MET A 58 -8.33 -22.18 -23.33
C MET A 58 -9.62 -22.27 -22.50
N THR A 59 -10.62 -21.43 -22.77
CA THR A 59 -11.92 -21.50 -22.07
C THR A 59 -12.60 -22.88 -22.09
N PRO A 60 -12.67 -23.63 -23.22
CA PRO A 60 -13.26 -24.97 -23.21
C PRO A 60 -12.42 -26.00 -22.44
N ILE A 61 -11.11 -25.79 -22.31
CA ILE A 61 -10.20 -26.71 -21.59
C ILE A 61 -10.30 -26.44 -20.08
N SER A 62 -10.07 -25.19 -19.68
CA SER A 62 -10.18 -24.74 -18.30
C SER A 62 -10.23 -23.22 -18.27
N ASN A 63 -11.33 -22.68 -17.74
CA ASN A 63 -11.50 -21.23 -17.63
C ASN A 63 -10.39 -20.57 -16.79
N LEU A 64 -9.85 -21.25 -15.78
CA LEU A 64 -8.76 -20.73 -14.92
C LEU A 64 -7.39 -20.74 -15.63
N SER A 65 -7.17 -21.68 -16.54
CA SER A 65 -5.90 -21.82 -17.26
C SER A 65 -5.56 -20.59 -18.11
N VAL A 66 -6.59 -19.88 -18.61
CA VAL A 66 -6.42 -18.67 -19.44
C VAL A 66 -5.57 -17.61 -18.70
N GLY A 67 -5.64 -17.54 -17.36
CA GLY A 67 -4.97 -16.47 -16.60
C GLY A 67 -3.49 -16.81 -16.40
N ILE A 68 -3.25 -18.07 -16.09
CA ILE A 68 -1.93 -18.67 -15.96
C ILE A 68 -1.17 -18.55 -17.29
N THR A 69 -1.83 -18.79 -18.43
CA THR A 69 -1.19 -18.67 -19.75
C THR A 69 -0.82 -17.24 -20.08
N TRP A 70 -1.66 -16.24 -19.77
CA TRP A 70 -1.31 -14.83 -19.94
C TRP A 70 -0.11 -14.42 -19.08
N LEU A 71 -0.03 -14.88 -17.83
CA LEU A 71 1.13 -14.65 -16.97
C LEU A 71 2.41 -15.33 -17.52
N GLY A 72 2.31 -16.58 -17.96
CA GLY A 72 3.43 -17.31 -18.57
C GLY A 72 3.95 -16.63 -19.84
N LEU A 73 3.04 -16.16 -20.70
CA LEU A 73 3.40 -15.40 -21.90
C LEU A 73 4.03 -14.06 -21.57
N SER A 74 3.58 -13.40 -20.50
CA SER A 74 4.22 -12.18 -20.02
C SER A 74 5.69 -12.41 -19.66
N LEU A 75 6.01 -13.52 -18.97
CA LEU A 75 7.40 -13.90 -18.68
C LEU A 75 8.20 -14.21 -19.95
N LEU A 76 7.60 -14.94 -20.90
CA LEU A 76 8.26 -15.23 -22.18
C LEU A 76 8.60 -13.95 -22.95
N TYR A 77 7.72 -12.94 -22.90
CA TYR A 77 7.99 -11.63 -23.49
C TYR A 77 9.12 -10.88 -22.79
N LEU A 78 9.20 -10.94 -21.46
CA LEU A 78 10.32 -10.36 -20.72
C LEU A 78 11.67 -10.97 -21.10
N GLU A 79 11.76 -12.30 -21.20
CA GLU A 79 13.00 -12.97 -21.59
C GLU A 79 13.34 -12.76 -23.07
N SER A 80 12.34 -12.85 -23.95
CA SER A 80 12.51 -12.61 -25.39
C SER A 80 13.06 -11.21 -25.64
N LYS A 81 12.54 -10.22 -24.92
CA LYS A 81 13.05 -8.86 -24.94
C LYS A 81 14.52 -8.77 -24.56
N ARG A 82 14.94 -9.40 -23.47
CA ARG A 82 16.34 -9.32 -22.99
C ARG A 82 17.29 -9.89 -24.03
N TYR A 83 16.92 -11.02 -24.62
CA TYR A 83 17.67 -11.63 -25.70
C TYR A 83 17.78 -10.71 -26.94
N LEU A 84 16.72 -9.96 -27.24
CA LEU A 84 16.64 -9.11 -28.42
C LEU A 84 17.13 -7.67 -28.19
N LYS A 85 17.37 -7.25 -26.94
CA LYS A 85 17.80 -5.89 -26.58
C LYS A 85 19.08 -5.47 -27.30
N SER A 86 20.01 -6.40 -27.52
CA SER A 86 21.27 -6.14 -28.24
C SER A 86 21.10 -6.10 -29.77
N LYS A 87 20.01 -6.64 -30.30
CA LYS A 87 19.80 -6.85 -31.75
C LYS A 87 18.85 -5.83 -32.37
N ASN A 88 17.75 -5.51 -31.69
CA ASN A 88 16.74 -4.60 -32.22
C ASN A 88 15.96 -3.91 -31.08
N THR A 89 16.15 -2.60 -30.98
CA THR A 89 15.54 -1.76 -29.93
C THR A 89 14.02 -1.68 -30.06
N GLU A 90 13.46 -1.59 -31.27
CA GLU A 90 12.01 -1.49 -31.50
C GLU A 90 11.28 -2.78 -31.06
N ILE A 91 11.84 -3.94 -31.40
CA ILE A 91 11.28 -5.24 -31.01
C ILE A 91 11.38 -5.43 -29.48
N SER A 92 12.44 -4.92 -28.85
CA SER A 92 12.56 -4.96 -27.40
C SER A 92 11.48 -4.12 -26.69
N ILE A 93 11.12 -2.97 -27.27
CA ILE A 93 10.06 -2.10 -26.78
C ILE A 93 8.69 -2.78 -26.97
N PHE A 94 8.49 -3.45 -28.10
CA PHE A 94 7.31 -4.29 -28.36
C PHE A 94 7.08 -5.27 -27.22
N PHE A 95 8.03 -6.17 -26.98
CA PHE A 95 7.88 -7.20 -25.95
C PHE A 95 7.65 -6.63 -24.55
N ARG A 96 8.20 -5.45 -24.23
CA ARG A 96 7.92 -4.76 -22.95
C ARG A 96 6.44 -4.40 -22.82
N TYR A 97 5.89 -3.68 -23.79
CA TYR A 97 4.49 -3.23 -23.73
C TYR A 97 3.50 -4.39 -23.82
N SER A 98 3.81 -5.38 -24.65
CA SER A 98 3.03 -6.61 -24.76
C SER A 98 2.98 -7.37 -23.44
N GLY A 99 4.12 -7.47 -22.75
CA GLY A 99 4.20 -8.11 -21.44
C GLY A 99 3.41 -7.36 -20.37
N TYR A 100 3.47 -6.02 -20.37
CA TYR A 100 2.67 -5.18 -19.48
C TYR A 100 1.16 -5.32 -19.74
N LEU A 101 0.75 -5.32 -21.02
CA LEU A 101 -0.65 -5.47 -21.38
C LEU A 101 -1.20 -6.82 -20.89
N LEU A 102 -0.41 -7.91 -21.01
CA LEU A 102 -0.78 -9.23 -20.47
C LEU A 102 -0.98 -9.22 -18.94
N ILE A 103 -0.11 -8.54 -18.19
CA ILE A 103 -0.26 -8.39 -16.73
C ILE A 103 -1.53 -7.63 -16.40
N ILE A 104 -1.82 -6.54 -17.11
CA ILE A 104 -3.04 -5.73 -16.91
C ILE A 104 -4.27 -6.59 -17.18
N THR A 105 -4.31 -7.29 -18.31
CA THR A 105 -5.46 -8.14 -18.67
C THR A 105 -5.64 -9.30 -17.71
N PHE A 106 -4.56 -9.89 -17.23
CA PHE A 106 -4.60 -10.86 -16.14
C PHE A 106 -5.23 -10.24 -14.89
N PHE A 107 -4.76 -9.08 -14.45
CA PHE A 107 -5.26 -8.47 -13.22
C PHE A 107 -6.76 -8.11 -13.30
N ILE A 108 -7.20 -7.57 -14.44
CA ILE A 108 -8.63 -7.31 -14.69
C ILE A 108 -9.41 -8.62 -14.59
N ARG A 109 -8.98 -9.67 -15.29
CA ARG A 109 -9.70 -10.94 -15.25
C ARG A 109 -9.64 -11.60 -13.87
N HIS A 110 -8.53 -11.50 -13.16
CA HIS A 110 -8.38 -12.06 -11.83
C HIS A 110 -9.46 -11.51 -10.89
N ILE A 111 -9.67 -10.19 -10.92
CA ILE A 111 -10.72 -9.53 -10.14
C ILE A 111 -12.12 -10.03 -10.52
N PHE A 112 -12.42 -10.10 -11.83
CA PHE A 112 -13.78 -10.39 -12.30
C PHE A 112 -14.14 -11.88 -12.37
N VAL A 113 -13.16 -12.77 -12.50
CA VAL A 113 -13.38 -14.19 -12.81
C VAL A 113 -12.68 -15.09 -11.80
N ASP A 114 -11.37 -14.93 -11.61
CA ASP A 114 -10.61 -15.92 -10.85
C ASP A 114 -10.88 -15.81 -9.34
N LEU A 115 -11.11 -14.60 -8.80
CA LEU A 115 -11.53 -14.40 -7.40
C LEU A 115 -12.89 -15.03 -7.07
N GLN A 116 -13.77 -15.17 -8.07
CA GLN A 116 -15.09 -15.79 -7.90
C GLN A 116 -15.03 -17.33 -7.97
N SER A 117 -13.87 -17.91 -8.26
CA SER A 117 -13.73 -19.35 -8.43
C SER A 117 -13.66 -20.08 -7.09
N ASN A 118 -14.47 -21.12 -6.97
CA ASN A 118 -14.45 -22.08 -5.85
C ASN A 118 -13.71 -23.37 -6.21
N ALA A 119 -12.82 -23.35 -7.22
CA ALA A 119 -12.07 -24.53 -7.61
C ALA A 119 -10.97 -24.87 -6.58
N TYR A 120 -10.80 -26.16 -6.30
CA TYR A 120 -9.76 -26.68 -5.41
C TYR A 120 -8.87 -27.68 -6.14
N LEU A 121 -7.58 -27.64 -5.84
CA LEU A 121 -6.60 -28.65 -6.21
C LEU A 121 -6.20 -29.40 -4.95
N GLY A 122 -6.89 -30.52 -4.69
CA GLY A 122 -6.83 -31.21 -3.41
C GLY A 122 -7.40 -30.33 -2.30
N ILE A 123 -6.56 -29.95 -1.34
CA ILE A 123 -6.94 -29.12 -0.18
C ILE A 123 -6.75 -27.62 -0.47
N ILE A 124 -5.97 -27.28 -1.50
CA ILE A 124 -5.55 -25.91 -1.76
C ILE A 124 -6.50 -25.27 -2.78
N PRO A 125 -7.10 -24.10 -2.50
CA PRO A 125 -7.93 -23.41 -3.47
C PRO A 125 -7.08 -22.94 -4.66
N VAL A 126 -7.53 -23.17 -5.89
CA VAL A 126 -6.75 -22.86 -7.10
C VAL A 126 -6.45 -21.37 -7.20
N ARG A 127 -7.36 -20.50 -6.73
CA ARG A 127 -7.14 -19.05 -6.67
C ARG A 127 -5.86 -18.68 -5.94
N PHE A 128 -5.54 -19.38 -4.85
CA PHE A 128 -4.34 -19.11 -4.05
C PHE A 128 -3.06 -19.40 -4.86
N LEU A 129 -3.04 -20.50 -5.61
CA LEU A 129 -1.91 -20.84 -6.49
C LEU A 129 -1.74 -19.81 -7.61
N ILE A 130 -2.85 -19.33 -8.18
CA ILE A 130 -2.85 -18.29 -9.21
C ILE A 130 -2.33 -16.97 -8.65
N GLU A 131 -2.77 -16.57 -7.47
CA GLU A 131 -2.31 -15.35 -6.79
C GLU A 131 -0.81 -15.43 -6.45
N PHE A 132 -0.33 -16.58 -5.98
CA PHE A 132 1.10 -16.79 -5.68
C PHE A 132 1.95 -16.72 -6.96
N LEU A 133 1.49 -17.35 -8.04
CA LEU A 133 2.12 -17.25 -9.35
C LEU A 133 2.15 -15.80 -9.85
N ALA A 134 1.03 -15.08 -9.73
CA ALA A 134 0.92 -13.69 -10.13
C ALA A 134 1.88 -12.79 -9.35
N LEU A 135 1.98 -12.97 -8.04
CA LEU A 135 2.93 -12.25 -7.19
C LEU A 135 4.37 -12.52 -7.63
N GLY A 136 4.72 -13.79 -7.89
CA GLY A 136 6.03 -14.18 -8.42
C GLY A 136 6.35 -13.51 -9.76
N VAL A 137 5.40 -13.54 -10.71
CA VAL A 137 5.56 -12.95 -12.05
C VAL A 137 5.74 -11.43 -11.96
N VAL A 138 4.92 -10.74 -11.17
CA VAL A 138 4.99 -9.27 -11.03
C VAL A 138 6.28 -8.85 -10.35
N LEU A 139 6.71 -9.53 -9.29
CA LEU A 139 7.99 -9.26 -8.64
C LEU A 139 9.17 -9.57 -9.56
N TYR A 140 9.09 -10.66 -10.34
CA TYR A 140 10.10 -11.00 -11.34
C TYR A 140 10.24 -9.86 -12.35
N TRP A 141 9.14 -9.40 -12.94
CA TRP A 141 9.12 -8.22 -13.79
C TRP A 141 9.74 -7.01 -13.11
N TYR A 142 9.35 -6.71 -11.87
CA TYR A 142 9.87 -5.53 -11.18
C TYR A 142 11.39 -5.59 -10.96
N PHE A 143 11.95 -6.73 -10.54
CA PHE A 143 13.37 -6.82 -10.19
C PHE A 143 14.28 -7.05 -11.39
N TYR A 144 13.86 -7.88 -12.36
CA TYR A 144 14.68 -8.23 -13.52
C TYR A 144 14.63 -7.22 -14.65
N GLU A 145 13.53 -6.49 -14.79
CA GLU A 145 13.45 -5.43 -15.79
C GLU A 145 14.30 -4.22 -15.35
N GLU A 146 15.21 -3.80 -16.25
CA GLU A 146 15.94 -2.56 -16.09
C GLU A 146 14.97 -1.39 -16.07
N GLN A 147 15.15 -0.48 -15.11
CA GLN A 147 14.28 0.69 -14.99
C GLN A 147 14.29 1.47 -16.31
N PRO A 148 13.12 1.68 -16.95
CA PRO A 148 13.06 2.39 -18.21
C PRO A 148 13.50 3.85 -18.02
N GLU A 149 14.04 4.44 -19.09
CA GLU A 149 14.49 5.82 -19.06
C GLU A 149 13.35 6.77 -18.70
N ARG A 150 13.62 7.74 -17.81
CA ARG A 150 12.63 8.71 -17.31
C ARG A 150 11.97 9.56 -18.39
N GLN A 151 12.54 9.61 -19.59
CA GLN A 151 11.95 10.32 -20.74
C GLN A 151 10.60 9.71 -21.14
N ASN A 152 10.44 8.39 -21.04
CA ASN A 152 9.17 7.72 -21.30
C ASN A 152 8.35 7.59 -20.01
N LYS A 153 7.61 8.67 -19.68
CA LYS A 153 6.81 8.77 -18.46
C LYS A 153 5.87 7.58 -18.24
N PHE A 154 5.25 7.05 -19.30
CA PHE A 154 4.31 5.95 -19.19
C PHE A 154 5.01 4.64 -18.78
N SER A 155 6.06 4.25 -19.50
CA SER A 155 6.81 3.01 -19.18
C SER A 155 7.41 3.07 -17.79
N PHE A 156 7.91 4.23 -17.38
CA PHE A 156 8.45 4.45 -16.05
C PHE A 156 7.39 4.36 -14.96
N SER A 157 6.27 5.04 -15.14
CA SER A 157 5.16 4.99 -14.19
C SER A 157 4.59 3.57 -14.06
N PHE A 158 4.45 2.83 -15.16
CA PHE A 158 3.91 1.47 -15.10
C PHE A 158 4.86 0.50 -14.41
N HIS A 159 6.16 0.54 -14.74
CA HIS A 159 7.17 -0.27 -14.06
C HIS A 159 7.19 -0.02 -12.56
N GLU A 160 7.11 1.25 -12.16
CA GLU A 160 7.01 1.65 -10.77
C GLU A 160 5.70 1.16 -10.13
N SER A 161 4.58 1.14 -10.86
CA SER A 161 3.28 0.61 -10.41
C SER A 161 3.23 -0.90 -10.18
N LEU A 162 4.20 -1.67 -10.70
CA LEU A 162 4.26 -3.12 -10.47
C LEU A 162 4.43 -3.45 -8.97
N LEU A 163 5.08 -2.58 -8.23
CA LEU A 163 5.19 -2.67 -6.78
C LEU A 163 3.83 -2.58 -6.10
N GLU A 164 2.99 -1.63 -6.49
CA GLU A 164 1.62 -1.49 -6.00
C GLU A 164 0.78 -2.71 -6.36
N ILE A 165 0.91 -3.20 -7.60
CA ILE A 165 0.22 -4.42 -8.04
C ILE A 165 0.64 -5.62 -7.18
N SER A 166 1.94 -5.80 -6.91
CA SER A 166 2.41 -6.88 -6.04
C SER A 166 1.89 -6.77 -4.60
N LEU A 167 1.78 -5.55 -4.07
CA LEU A 167 1.24 -5.31 -2.74
C LEU A 167 -0.26 -5.66 -2.70
N VAL A 168 -1.03 -5.26 -3.72
CA VAL A 168 -2.46 -5.58 -3.82
C VAL A 168 -2.68 -7.10 -3.93
N ILE A 169 -1.91 -7.79 -4.78
CA ILE A 169 -1.97 -9.27 -4.86
C ILE A 169 -1.58 -9.90 -3.51
N GLY A 170 -0.55 -9.37 -2.85
CA GLY A 170 -0.14 -9.83 -1.52
C GLY A 170 -1.22 -9.66 -0.45
N LEU A 171 -2.01 -8.58 -0.51
CA LEU A 171 -3.16 -8.38 0.38
C LEU A 171 -4.28 -9.37 0.09
N PHE A 172 -4.60 -9.64 -1.18
CA PHE A 172 -5.58 -10.66 -1.57
C PHE A 172 -5.17 -12.07 -1.12
N LEU A 173 -3.89 -12.42 -1.24
CA LEU A 173 -3.35 -13.69 -0.74
C LEU A 173 -3.66 -13.88 0.73
N ILE A 174 -3.42 -12.85 1.55
CA ILE A 174 -3.70 -12.92 2.98
C ILE A 174 -5.20 -13.01 3.26
N ASP A 175 -6.02 -12.28 2.49
CA ASP A 175 -7.47 -12.32 2.60
C ASP A 175 -8.05 -13.72 2.30
N SER A 176 -7.42 -14.43 1.36
CA SER A 176 -7.77 -15.79 0.94
C SER A 176 -7.37 -16.88 1.94
N ILE A 177 -6.29 -16.68 2.71
CA ILE A 177 -5.72 -17.68 3.64
C ILE A 177 -6.33 -17.57 5.04
N LEU A 178 -6.45 -16.33 5.55
CA LEU A 178 -6.68 -16.12 6.98
C LEU A 178 -8.15 -15.88 7.31
N PRO A 179 -8.62 -16.41 8.46
CA PRO A 179 -9.95 -16.08 8.97
C PRO A 179 -10.06 -14.58 9.27
N ALA A 180 -11.28 -14.05 9.17
CA ALA A 180 -11.57 -12.61 9.20
C ALA A 180 -10.94 -11.87 10.40
N ASN A 181 -10.94 -12.48 11.58
CA ASN A 181 -10.38 -11.94 12.81
C ASN A 181 -8.86 -11.74 12.76
N TRP A 182 -8.11 -12.61 12.09
CA TRP A 182 -6.65 -12.56 12.03
C TRP A 182 -6.10 -11.75 10.84
N LYS A 183 -6.96 -11.34 9.90
CA LYS A 183 -6.57 -10.54 8.72
C LYS A 183 -5.83 -9.25 9.10
N ILE A 184 -6.34 -8.53 10.10
CA ILE A 184 -5.74 -7.28 10.59
C ILE A 184 -4.33 -7.47 11.17
N THR A 185 -4.10 -8.59 11.86
CA THR A 185 -2.81 -8.91 12.46
C THR A 185 -1.81 -9.23 11.36
N ALA A 186 -2.22 -9.98 10.34
CA ALA A 186 -1.37 -10.24 9.17
C ALA A 186 -1.06 -8.99 8.37
N TRP A 187 -2.03 -8.10 8.13
CA TRP A 187 -1.78 -6.81 7.52
C TRP A 187 -0.83 -5.93 8.34
N SER A 188 -0.87 -6.01 9.67
CA SER A 188 0.12 -5.36 10.53
C SER A 188 1.53 -5.91 10.31
N ILE A 189 1.67 -7.23 10.16
CA ILE A 189 2.95 -7.87 9.84
C ILE A 189 3.47 -7.42 8.47
N ILE A 190 2.60 -7.31 7.46
CA ILE A 190 2.97 -6.72 6.16
C ILE A 190 3.52 -5.31 6.35
N GLY A 191 2.84 -4.48 7.15
CA GLY A 191 3.32 -3.14 7.49
C GLY A 191 4.79 -3.15 7.94
N PHE A 192 5.16 -4.06 8.86
CA PHE A 192 6.56 -4.21 9.26
C PHE A 192 7.48 -4.61 8.11
N VAL A 193 7.09 -5.58 7.29
CA VAL A 193 7.88 -6.02 6.14
C VAL A 193 8.13 -4.84 5.19
N LEU A 194 7.10 -4.06 4.88
CA LEU A 194 7.19 -2.88 4.02
C LEU A 194 8.09 -1.79 4.62
N TYR A 195 8.01 -1.56 5.92
CA TYR A 195 8.90 -0.64 6.64
C TYR A 195 10.36 -1.08 6.51
N TYR A 196 10.68 -2.34 6.80
CA TYR A 196 12.05 -2.84 6.73
C TYR A 196 12.60 -2.81 5.31
N LEU A 197 11.81 -3.24 4.31
CA LEU A 197 12.20 -3.17 2.91
C LEU A 197 12.45 -1.72 2.46
N GLY A 198 11.58 -0.80 2.86
CA GLY A 198 11.67 0.61 2.48
C GLY A 198 12.85 1.35 3.13
N ILE A 199 13.31 0.94 4.32
CA ILE A 199 14.53 1.49 4.92
C ILE A 199 15.77 0.86 4.28
N LYS A 200 15.78 -0.47 4.12
CA LYS A 200 16.97 -1.21 3.66
C LYS A 200 17.32 -0.94 2.20
N TYR A 201 16.31 -0.82 1.33
CA TYR A 201 16.52 -0.69 -0.11
C TYR A 201 15.95 0.64 -0.63
N VAL A 202 16.84 1.53 -1.11
CA VAL A 202 16.45 2.84 -1.66
C VAL A 202 15.47 2.70 -2.83
N ARG A 203 15.62 1.65 -3.66
CA ARG A 203 14.70 1.33 -4.77
C ARG A 203 13.27 1.05 -4.28
N LEU A 204 13.12 0.54 -3.05
CA LEU A 204 11.83 0.19 -2.43
C LEU A 204 11.35 1.24 -1.43
N SER A 205 11.91 2.46 -1.45
CA SER A 205 11.52 3.54 -0.51
C SER A 205 10.02 3.85 -0.49
N ARG A 206 9.30 3.57 -1.60
CA ARG A 206 7.84 3.73 -1.69
C ARG A 206 7.09 2.79 -0.75
N MET A 207 7.64 1.62 -0.46
CA MET A 207 7.09 0.65 0.51
C MET A 207 6.98 1.25 1.91
N LEU A 208 7.90 2.12 2.29
CA LEU A 208 7.84 2.83 3.58
C LEU A 208 6.61 3.75 3.67
N LEU A 209 6.22 4.38 2.56
CA LEU A 209 5.00 5.19 2.50
C LEU A 209 3.74 4.32 2.55
N TYR A 210 3.74 3.15 1.88
CA TYR A 210 2.64 2.20 1.99
C TYR A 210 2.51 1.61 3.38
N SER A 211 3.62 1.35 4.05
CA SER A 211 3.63 0.96 5.46
C SER A 211 2.90 1.97 6.35
N ILE A 212 3.11 3.28 6.12
CA ILE A 212 2.42 4.35 6.85
C ILE A 212 0.92 4.35 6.54
N PHE A 213 0.54 4.16 5.27
CA PHE A 213 -0.87 4.05 4.90
C PHE A 213 -1.55 2.82 5.48
N ILE A 214 -0.86 1.68 5.52
CA ILE A 214 -1.35 0.46 6.17
C ILE A 214 -1.56 0.71 7.66
N HIS A 215 -0.64 1.38 8.35
CA HIS A 215 -0.82 1.77 9.75
C HIS A 215 -2.08 2.60 9.97
N ILE A 216 -2.28 3.65 9.17
CA ILE A 216 -3.46 4.52 9.27
C ILE A 216 -4.74 3.71 8.98
N GLY A 217 -4.74 2.93 7.91
CA GLY A 217 -5.87 2.08 7.51
C GLY A 217 -6.22 1.04 8.58
N LEU A 218 -5.22 0.42 9.20
CA LEU A 218 -5.40 -0.53 10.29
C LEU A 218 -6.02 0.12 11.53
N MET A 219 -5.60 1.33 11.89
CA MET A 219 -6.19 2.03 13.03
C MET A 219 -7.65 2.39 12.81
N ILE A 220 -8.01 2.80 11.59
CA ILE A 220 -9.41 3.02 11.21
C ILE A 220 -10.18 1.70 11.25
N TYR A 221 -9.63 0.62 10.68
CA TYR A 221 -10.28 -0.68 10.66
C TYR A 221 -10.52 -1.23 12.06
N ILE A 222 -9.52 -1.15 12.95
CA ILE A 222 -9.61 -1.61 14.35
C ILE A 222 -10.68 -0.81 15.10
N GLY A 223 -10.70 0.51 14.93
CA GLY A 223 -11.63 1.38 15.66
C GLY A 223 -13.08 1.33 15.17
N PHE A 224 -13.34 1.01 13.90
CA PHE A 224 -14.70 1.09 13.35
C PHE A 224 -15.28 -0.24 12.87
N ILE A 225 -14.45 -1.13 12.31
CA ILE A 225 -14.93 -2.35 11.64
C ILE A 225 -14.76 -3.55 12.55
N LEU A 226 -13.55 -3.81 13.04
CA LEU A 226 -13.30 -4.97 13.89
C LEU A 226 -14.12 -4.88 15.19
N SER A 227 -14.14 -3.71 15.79
CA SER A 227 -14.73 -3.50 17.12
C SER A 227 -16.26 -3.50 17.11
N SER A 228 -16.91 -3.28 15.97
CA SER A 228 -18.37 -3.27 15.81
C SER A 228 -18.97 -4.61 15.39
N THR A 229 -18.12 -5.60 15.08
CA THR A 229 -18.57 -6.92 14.65
C THR A 229 -18.64 -7.88 15.82
N ASP A 230 -19.86 -8.33 16.15
CA ASP A 230 -20.08 -9.31 17.21
C ASP A 230 -19.53 -10.68 16.81
N SER A 231 -18.55 -11.17 17.57
CA SER A 231 -18.05 -12.54 17.42
C SER A 231 -18.73 -13.44 18.45
N SER A 232 -19.74 -14.20 18.04
CA SER A 232 -20.42 -15.22 18.86
C SER A 232 -19.58 -16.49 19.11
N GLN A 233 -18.28 -16.44 18.85
CA GLN A 233 -17.41 -17.61 18.93
C GLN A 233 -17.09 -18.00 20.39
N VAL A 234 -17.18 -19.31 20.66
CA VAL A 234 -16.96 -19.91 21.99
C VAL A 234 -15.50 -19.80 22.43
N LEU A 235 -14.55 -19.99 21.50
CA LEU A 235 -13.13 -19.84 21.79
C LEU A 235 -12.76 -18.36 21.86
N TRP A 236 -12.42 -17.91 23.06
CA TRP A 236 -11.83 -16.60 23.37
C TRP A 236 -10.75 -16.10 22.38
N MET A 237 -9.82 -16.96 21.95
CA MET A 237 -8.77 -16.60 20.98
C MET A 237 -9.31 -16.20 19.60
N ASN A 238 -10.52 -16.61 19.26
CA ASN A 238 -11.13 -16.25 17.99
C ASN A 238 -12.06 -15.04 18.11
N LYS A 239 -12.23 -14.47 19.30
CA LYS A 239 -13.02 -13.24 19.46
C LYS A 239 -12.28 -12.06 18.83
N ASN A 240 -13.05 -11.16 18.21
CA ASN A 240 -12.50 -10.04 17.45
C ASN A 240 -11.66 -9.07 18.31
N TRP A 241 -12.02 -8.91 19.59
CA TRP A 241 -11.24 -8.07 20.51
C TRP A 241 -9.82 -8.61 20.75
N PHE A 242 -9.62 -9.93 20.72
CA PHE A 242 -8.30 -10.52 20.99
C PHE A 242 -7.31 -10.20 19.87
N SER A 243 -7.70 -10.41 18.60
CA SER A 243 -6.86 -10.02 17.46
C SER A 243 -6.68 -8.50 17.38
N GLY A 244 -7.67 -7.72 17.82
CA GLY A 244 -7.56 -6.27 18.01
C GLY A 244 -6.42 -5.90 18.97
N ILE A 245 -6.36 -6.52 20.15
CA ILE A 245 -5.29 -6.27 21.13
C ILE A 245 -3.92 -6.66 20.57
N VAL A 246 -3.79 -7.85 19.96
CA VAL A 246 -2.53 -8.29 19.34
C VAL A 246 -2.07 -7.28 18.30
N THR A 247 -3.00 -6.79 17.49
CA THR A 247 -2.71 -5.79 16.45
C THR A 247 -2.33 -4.44 17.06
N ILE A 248 -2.97 -3.99 18.15
CA ILE A 248 -2.58 -2.76 18.86
C ILE A 248 -1.16 -2.89 19.43
N ILE A 249 -0.78 -4.04 20.00
CA ILE A 249 0.59 -4.28 20.50
C ILE A 249 1.60 -4.17 19.35
N LEU A 250 1.33 -4.85 18.24
CA LEU A 250 2.16 -4.75 17.03
C LEU A 250 2.26 -3.31 16.54
N GLN A 251 1.15 -2.58 16.51
CA GLN A 251 1.16 -1.19 16.04
C GLN A 251 1.83 -0.22 17.02
N THR A 252 1.81 -0.52 18.32
CA THR A 252 2.61 0.19 19.33
C THR A 252 4.08 0.07 18.99
N TYR A 253 4.53 -1.16 18.71
CA TYR A 253 5.92 -1.43 18.34
C TYR A 253 6.28 -0.77 16.99
N TYR A 254 5.37 -0.77 16.03
CA TYR A 254 5.55 -0.10 14.74
C TYR A 254 5.75 1.41 14.89
N VAL A 255 4.90 2.07 15.68
CA VAL A 255 5.03 3.51 16.01
C VAL A 255 6.37 3.79 16.67
N PHE A 256 6.78 2.94 17.62
CA PHE A 256 8.09 3.04 18.27
C PHE A 256 9.24 2.93 17.27
N LEU A 257 9.20 1.98 16.33
CA LEU A 257 10.24 1.82 15.30
C LEU A 257 10.36 3.03 14.36
N ILE A 258 9.23 3.57 13.88
CA ILE A 258 9.24 4.79 13.04
C ILE A 258 9.79 5.98 13.82
N TYR A 259 9.44 6.09 15.10
CA TYR A 259 9.91 7.18 15.92
C TYR A 259 11.42 7.07 16.18
N LYS A 260 11.90 5.89 16.59
CA LYS A 260 13.32 5.59 16.85
C LYS A 260 14.19 5.84 15.61
N ASN A 261 13.80 5.31 14.46
CA ASN A 261 14.58 5.40 13.22
C ASN A 261 14.19 6.60 12.35
N SER A 262 13.77 7.70 12.97
CA SER A 262 13.21 8.85 12.26
C SER A 262 14.15 9.51 11.25
N SER A 263 15.46 9.49 11.52
CA SER A 263 16.50 10.01 10.61
C SER A 263 16.61 9.16 9.34
N GLU A 264 16.62 7.83 9.49
CA GLU A 264 16.68 6.87 8.39
C GLU A 264 15.41 6.90 7.55
N VAL A 265 14.25 6.94 8.20
CA VAL A 265 12.93 7.10 7.56
C VAL A 265 12.92 8.37 6.69
N ARG A 266 13.40 9.50 7.24
CA ARG A 266 13.50 10.76 6.48
C ARG A 266 14.44 10.63 5.29
N LYS A 267 15.62 10.02 5.47
CA LYS A 267 16.61 9.83 4.40
C LYS A 267 16.06 8.96 3.28
N SER A 268 15.39 7.85 3.61
CA SER A 268 14.80 6.95 2.62
C SER A 268 13.67 7.64 1.84
N LEU A 269 12.75 8.33 2.54
CA LEU A 269 11.65 9.04 1.90
C LEU A 269 12.12 10.19 1.00
N LEU A 270 13.20 10.89 1.35
CA LEU A 270 13.73 11.99 0.53
C LEU A 270 14.52 11.51 -0.69
N LYS A 271 15.29 10.43 -0.55
CA LYS A 271 16.08 9.85 -1.65
C LYS A 271 15.23 9.04 -2.63
N GLY A 272 14.10 8.53 -2.15
CA GLY A 272 13.19 7.71 -2.91
C GLY A 272 12.62 8.39 -4.15
N ASN A 273 12.47 7.62 -5.22
CA ASN A 273 11.70 8.03 -6.39
C ASN A 273 10.19 7.93 -6.11
N ILE A 274 9.71 8.78 -5.21
CA ILE A 274 8.32 8.71 -4.75
C ILE A 274 7.48 9.61 -5.64
N GLY A 275 6.59 9.04 -6.45
CA GLY A 275 5.60 9.80 -7.23
C GLY A 275 4.73 10.73 -6.36
N PHE A 276 4.64 10.45 -5.06
CA PHE A 276 3.92 11.20 -4.04
C PHE A 276 4.79 12.21 -3.27
N LYS A 277 5.69 12.96 -3.93
CA LYS A 277 6.55 13.96 -3.25
C LYS A 277 5.77 14.92 -2.34
N LYS A 278 4.60 15.39 -2.77
CA LYS A 278 3.73 16.27 -1.96
C LYS A 278 3.27 15.59 -0.66
N VAL A 279 2.88 14.32 -0.72
CA VAL A 279 2.40 13.56 0.44
C VAL A 279 3.55 13.25 1.39
N THR A 280 4.69 12.81 0.85
CA THR A 280 5.89 12.54 1.66
C THR A 280 6.36 13.79 2.41
N HIS A 281 6.37 14.96 1.75
CA HIS A 281 6.71 16.22 2.40
C HIS A 281 5.72 16.58 3.52
N LYS A 282 4.41 16.47 3.26
CA LYS A 282 3.38 16.69 4.30
C LYS A 282 3.56 15.76 5.50
N PHE A 283 3.84 14.48 5.24
CA PHE A 283 4.12 13.51 6.28
C PHE A 283 5.37 13.88 7.08
N LEU A 284 6.48 14.24 6.43
CA LEU A 284 7.71 14.61 7.12
C LEU A 284 7.55 15.86 8.01
N VAL A 285 6.77 16.84 7.56
CA VAL A 285 6.49 18.06 8.34
C VAL A 285 5.56 17.77 9.52
N LYS A 286 4.51 16.97 9.32
CA LYS A 286 3.48 16.66 10.33
C LYS A 286 3.55 15.21 10.82
N LYS A 287 4.76 14.66 10.96
CA LYS A 287 4.98 13.23 11.24
C LYS A 287 4.19 12.74 12.45
N ASP A 288 4.26 13.50 13.54
CA ASP A 288 3.62 13.11 14.80
C ASP A 288 2.09 13.07 14.66
N TRP A 289 1.52 13.94 13.83
CA TRP A 289 0.09 13.94 13.54
C TRP A 289 -0.34 12.67 12.83
N PHE A 290 0.36 12.29 11.76
CA PHE A 290 0.03 11.11 10.96
C PHE A 290 0.32 9.78 11.66
N LEU A 291 1.23 9.75 12.64
CA LEU A 291 1.60 8.54 13.35
C LEU A 291 0.77 8.33 14.62
N PHE A 292 0.67 9.36 15.47
CA PHE A 292 0.09 9.17 16.81
C PHE A 292 -1.42 9.39 16.86
N TYR A 293 -1.99 10.32 16.09
CA TYR A 293 -3.43 10.58 16.18
C TYR A 293 -4.27 9.42 15.64
N PRO A 294 -4.02 8.88 14.43
CA PRO A 294 -4.71 7.67 13.98
C PRO A 294 -4.58 6.54 14.99
N TYR A 295 -3.39 6.36 15.57
CA TYR A 295 -3.13 5.38 16.60
C TYR A 295 -4.00 5.56 17.86
N PHE A 296 -4.04 6.76 18.44
CA PHE A 296 -4.87 7.02 19.63
C PHE A 296 -6.37 6.95 19.34
N PHE A 297 -6.83 7.47 18.20
CA PHE A 297 -8.23 7.37 17.81
C PHE A 297 -8.63 5.92 17.57
N GLY A 298 -7.79 5.13 16.91
CA GLY A 298 -8.02 3.70 16.70
C GLY A 298 -8.22 2.96 18.02
N ILE A 299 -7.35 3.18 19.01
CA ILE A 299 -7.50 2.59 20.35
C ILE A 299 -8.74 3.11 21.07
N LEU A 300 -8.99 4.42 21.02
CA LEU A 300 -10.13 5.03 21.70
C LEU A 300 -11.46 4.43 21.23
N PHE A 301 -11.66 4.33 19.91
CA PHE A 301 -12.86 3.75 19.33
C PHE A 301 -12.91 2.23 19.50
N PHE A 302 -11.77 1.54 19.42
CA PHE A 302 -11.71 0.11 19.73
C PHE A 302 -12.21 -0.17 21.16
N LEU A 303 -11.70 0.59 22.14
CA LEU A 303 -12.15 0.46 23.53
C LEU A 303 -13.65 0.76 23.67
N PHE A 304 -14.14 1.79 22.96
CA PHE A 304 -15.54 2.21 23.00
C PHE A 304 -16.52 1.11 22.54
N TRP A 305 -16.19 0.44 21.45
CA TRP A 305 -17.09 -0.56 20.86
C TRP A 305 -16.88 -1.97 21.43
N SER A 306 -15.68 -2.31 21.89
CA SER A 306 -15.34 -3.68 22.29
C SER A 306 -15.53 -4.01 23.76
N PHE A 307 -15.68 -3.02 24.65
CA PHE A 307 -15.76 -3.25 26.10
C PHE A 307 -17.02 -2.64 26.72
N ASP A 308 -17.47 -3.28 27.81
CA ASP A 308 -18.67 -2.85 28.54
C ASP A 308 -18.53 -1.43 29.09
N ASN A 309 -19.66 -0.71 29.10
CA ASN A 309 -19.75 0.66 29.60
C ASN A 309 -19.20 0.83 31.02
N ALA A 310 -19.33 -0.22 31.84
CA ALA A 310 -18.85 -0.31 33.21
C ALA A 310 -17.33 -0.06 33.37
N ILE A 311 -16.50 -0.60 32.47
CA ILE A 311 -15.03 -0.56 32.59
C ILE A 311 -14.43 0.48 31.63
N LEU A 312 -15.23 0.95 30.67
CA LEU A 312 -14.81 1.81 29.58
C LEU A 312 -14.18 3.13 30.06
N THR A 313 -14.75 3.79 31.07
CA THR A 313 -14.19 5.04 31.62
C THR A 313 -12.82 4.84 32.24
N LEU A 314 -12.60 3.71 32.92
CA LEU A 314 -11.30 3.34 33.47
C LEU A 314 -10.27 3.11 32.34
N LEU A 315 -10.65 2.38 31.29
CA LEU A 315 -9.78 2.12 30.14
C LEU A 315 -9.41 3.41 29.38
N TRP A 316 -10.36 4.31 29.17
CA TRP A 316 -10.10 5.62 28.56
C TRP A 316 -9.21 6.51 29.43
N THR A 317 -9.37 6.46 30.76
CA THR A 317 -8.51 7.20 31.68
C THR A 317 -7.07 6.66 31.64
N ILE A 318 -6.89 5.33 31.57
CA ILE A 318 -5.58 4.70 31.37
C ILE A 318 -4.97 5.14 30.04
N LEU A 319 -5.75 5.18 28.96
CA LEU A 319 -5.29 5.68 27.65
C LEU A 319 -4.85 7.15 27.75
N GLY A 320 -5.66 8.00 28.38
CA GLY A 320 -5.34 9.42 28.63
C GLY A 320 -4.04 9.59 29.42
N PHE A 321 -3.85 8.78 30.45
CA PHE A 321 -2.60 8.75 31.22
C PHE A 321 -1.40 8.28 30.40
N GLY A 322 -1.56 7.26 29.56
CA GLY A 322 -0.53 6.81 28.63
C GLY A 322 -0.10 7.92 27.66
N ILE A 323 -1.07 8.67 27.12
CA ILE A 323 -0.80 9.84 26.25
C ILE A 323 -0.08 10.94 27.04
N PHE A 324 -0.40 11.16 28.31
CA PHE A 324 0.29 12.13 29.18
C PHE A 324 1.77 11.74 29.39
N ILE A 325 2.03 10.49 29.75
CA ILE A 325 3.40 9.98 29.91
C ILE A 325 4.17 10.16 28.60
N LEU A 326 3.55 9.79 27.47
CA LEU A 326 4.16 9.96 26.17
C LEU A 326 4.46 11.44 25.85
N SER A 327 3.58 12.36 26.24
CA SER A 327 3.82 13.80 26.09
C SER A 327 5.09 14.27 26.79
N ILE A 328 5.37 13.73 27.98
CA ILE A 328 6.57 14.04 28.77
C ILE A 328 7.79 13.43 28.11
N VAL A 329 7.72 12.15 27.74
CA VAL A 329 8.82 11.42 27.09
C VAL A 329 9.23 12.08 25.77
N LEU A 330 8.26 12.47 24.95
CA LEU A 330 8.48 13.09 23.65
C LEU A 330 8.73 14.61 23.73
N LYS A 331 8.55 15.23 24.90
CA LYS A 331 8.64 16.68 25.14
C LYS A 331 7.78 17.49 24.16
N LYS A 332 6.54 17.05 23.89
CA LYS A 332 5.64 17.69 22.92
C LYS A 332 4.32 18.12 23.56
N ASN A 333 4.10 19.43 23.63
CA ASN A 333 2.94 20.01 24.31
C ASN A 333 1.58 19.64 23.70
N HIS A 334 1.52 19.30 22.42
CA HIS A 334 0.24 18.93 21.79
C HIS A 334 -0.36 17.63 22.34
N PHE A 335 0.47 16.63 22.71
CA PHE A 335 -0.02 15.40 23.32
C PHE A 335 -0.59 15.63 24.72
N ARG A 336 -0.03 16.59 25.47
CA ARG A 336 -0.54 17.00 26.78
C ARG A 336 -1.96 17.53 26.66
N TYR A 337 -2.24 18.42 25.71
CA TYR A 337 -3.59 18.94 25.50
C TYR A 337 -4.57 17.84 25.10
N SER A 338 -4.16 16.90 24.23
CA SER A 338 -4.99 15.75 23.86
C SER A 338 -5.28 14.83 25.05
N SER A 339 -4.30 14.59 25.93
CA SER A 339 -4.49 13.82 27.15
C SER A 339 -5.48 14.48 28.11
N PHE A 340 -5.30 15.79 28.39
CA PHE A 340 -6.23 16.51 29.26
C PHE A 340 -7.65 16.54 28.72
N LEU A 341 -7.82 16.74 27.41
CA LEU A 341 -9.14 16.69 26.78
C LEU A 341 -9.80 15.32 26.98
N LEU A 342 -9.05 14.23 26.79
CA LEU A 342 -9.56 12.88 27.00
C LEU A 342 -9.92 12.63 28.48
N ILE A 343 -9.08 13.07 29.42
CA ILE A 343 -9.34 12.89 30.85
C ILE A 343 -10.53 13.72 31.32
N ILE A 344 -10.67 14.97 30.87
CA ILE A 344 -11.85 15.79 31.16
C ILE A 344 -13.11 15.11 30.62
N SER A 345 -13.05 14.55 29.40
CA SER A 345 -14.15 13.77 28.85
C SER A 345 -14.48 12.54 29.70
N CYS A 346 -13.46 11.85 30.24
CA CYS A 346 -13.66 10.73 31.18
C CYS A 346 -14.34 11.18 32.47
N ILE A 347 -13.93 12.31 33.07
CA ILE A 347 -14.54 12.86 34.29
C ILE A 347 -16.01 13.21 34.05
N ILE A 348 -16.30 13.89 32.94
CA ILE A 348 -17.68 14.22 32.55
C ILE A 348 -18.50 12.93 32.42
N ARG A 349 -18.01 11.95 31.67
CA ARG A 349 -18.68 10.65 31.50
C ARG A 349 -18.90 9.94 32.84
N LEU A 350 -17.91 9.95 33.72
CA LEU A 350 -17.97 9.31 35.03
C LEU A 350 -19.11 9.90 35.88
N ILE A 351 -19.23 11.23 35.91
CA ILE A 351 -20.26 11.95 36.67
C ILE A 351 -21.66 11.69 36.11
N PHE A 352 -21.84 11.81 34.79
CA PHE A 352 -23.18 11.78 34.19
C PHE A 352 -23.68 10.36 33.87
N HIS A 353 -22.80 9.47 33.41
CA HIS A 353 -23.19 8.16 32.89
C HIS A 353 -22.96 7.04 33.90
N ASP A 354 -21.75 6.96 34.45
CA ASP A 354 -21.37 5.80 35.26
C ASP A 354 -22.03 5.84 36.64
N MET A 355 -22.21 7.03 37.23
CA MET A 355 -22.98 7.19 38.49
C MET A 355 -24.44 6.73 38.36
N SER A 356 -25.02 6.83 37.16
CA SER A 356 -26.45 6.54 36.93
C SER A 356 -26.76 5.04 36.80
N SER A 357 -25.83 4.22 36.29
CA SER A 357 -26.20 2.94 35.66
C SER A 357 -25.50 1.67 36.16
N SER A 358 -24.42 1.75 36.95
CA SER A 358 -23.59 0.56 37.29
C SER A 358 -23.75 0.02 38.72
N GLU A 359 -23.45 -1.27 38.90
CA GLU A 359 -23.36 -1.94 40.20
C GLU A 359 -22.34 -1.24 41.12
N THR A 360 -22.64 -1.17 42.42
CA THR A 360 -21.88 -0.38 43.42
C THR A 360 -20.40 -0.74 43.48
N ILE A 361 -20.04 -2.01 43.27
CA ILE A 361 -18.65 -2.49 43.32
C ILE A 361 -17.84 -1.97 42.13
N ILE A 362 -18.38 -2.07 40.91
CA ILE A 362 -17.70 -1.60 39.69
C ILE A 362 -17.49 -0.09 39.76
N LYS A 363 -18.48 0.67 40.25
CA LYS A 363 -18.34 2.11 40.49
C LYS A 363 -17.14 2.42 41.38
N ALA A 364 -17.05 1.75 42.53
CA ALA A 364 -15.95 1.99 43.47
C ALA A 364 -14.57 1.75 42.82
N ILE A 365 -14.43 0.67 42.04
CA ILE A 365 -13.19 0.35 41.31
C ILE A 365 -12.86 1.43 40.28
N VAL A 366 -13.83 1.88 39.48
CA VAL A 366 -13.62 2.92 38.47
C VAL A 366 -13.23 4.24 39.13
N PHE A 367 -13.95 4.68 40.18
CA PHE A 367 -13.65 5.90 40.91
C PHE A 367 -12.24 5.88 41.54
N LEU A 368 -11.89 4.78 42.22
CA LEU A 368 -10.57 4.61 42.81
C LEU A 368 -9.47 4.59 41.76
N GLY A 369 -9.67 3.88 40.65
CA GLY A 369 -8.73 3.82 39.53
C GLY A 369 -8.50 5.19 38.90
N VAL A 370 -9.56 5.93 38.61
CA VAL A 370 -9.47 7.28 38.04
C VAL A 370 -8.81 8.25 39.03
N GLY A 371 -9.19 8.21 40.31
CA GLY A 371 -8.56 9.02 41.36
C GLY A 371 -7.06 8.75 41.50
N ALA A 372 -6.65 7.48 41.52
CA ALA A 372 -5.25 7.08 41.57
C ALA A 372 -4.45 7.59 40.36
N ILE A 373 -5.03 7.51 39.15
CA ILE A 373 -4.41 8.02 37.93
C ILE A 373 -4.23 9.55 37.99
N LEU A 374 -5.23 10.30 38.46
CA LEU A 374 -5.14 11.76 38.59
C LEU A 374 -4.05 12.19 39.58
N VAL A 375 -3.95 11.49 40.72
CA VAL A 375 -2.85 11.70 41.68
C VAL A 375 -1.50 11.37 41.03
N GLY A 376 -1.42 10.26 40.29
CA GLY A 376 -0.26 9.86 39.50
C GLY A 376 0.20 10.95 38.52
N MET A 377 -0.74 11.53 37.78
CA MET A 377 -0.47 12.64 36.86
C MET A 377 0.08 13.85 37.57
N ASN A 378 -0.51 14.26 38.71
CA ASN A 378 -0.05 15.41 39.47
C ASN A 378 1.39 15.21 39.98
N MET A 379 1.70 14.01 40.52
CA MET A 379 3.06 13.68 40.98
C MET A 379 4.08 13.77 39.85
N ILE A 380 3.78 13.16 38.70
CA ILE A 380 4.67 13.18 37.54
C ILE A 380 4.80 14.61 36.99
N TYR A 381 3.70 15.35 36.90
CA TYR A 381 3.68 16.73 36.43
C TYR A 381 4.60 17.63 37.28
N ASN A 382 4.46 17.56 38.60
CA ASN A 382 5.27 18.38 39.51
C ASN A 382 6.75 18.01 39.45
N ARG A 383 7.08 16.72 39.26
CA ARG A 383 8.47 16.25 39.12
C ARG A 383 9.14 16.73 37.82
N TYR A 384 8.38 16.84 36.73
CA TYR A 384 8.93 17.21 35.42
C TYR A 384 8.64 18.68 35.05
N LYS A 385 8.03 19.46 35.95
CA LYS A 385 7.63 20.86 35.72
C LYS A 385 8.76 21.72 35.18
N ASP A 386 9.99 21.52 35.65
CA ASP A 386 11.17 22.31 35.26
C ASP A 386 11.78 21.91 33.90
N ARG A 387 11.34 20.79 33.31
CA ARG A 387 11.75 20.38 31.96
C ARG A 387 10.88 20.99 30.86
N PHE A 388 9.94 21.85 31.24
CA PHE A 388 8.96 22.47 30.36
C PHE A 388 9.17 23.97 30.21
#